data_AF-A0A8B8L6U8-F1
#
_entry.id   AF-A0A8B8L6U8-F1
#
_cell.length_a   1.000
_cell.length_b   1.000
_cell.length_c   1.000
_cell.angle_alpha   90.00
_cell.angle_beta   90.00
_cell.angle_gamma   90.00
#
_symmetry.space_group_name_H-M   'P 1'
#
loop_
_entity.id
_entity.type
_entity.pdbx_description
1 polymer ?
#
loop_
_entity_poly.entity_id
_entity_poly.type
_entity_poly.pdbx_seq_one_letter_code
_entity_poly.pdbx_strand_id
1 'polypeptide(L)' 'MTAFVQTLLQQMQVRFQTMSDSIITKIDEMGNRINELEQSINDLRAEMGVESTPSPAAPAKPKEEESKKEEGSA' A
#
# COMPACT_ATOMS: atom_id res chain seq x y z
N MET A 1 28.96 -41.17 4.57
CA MET A 1 27.54 -40.80 4.38
C MET A 1 27.23 -39.39 4.89
N THR A 2 27.76 -38.98 6.05
CA THR A 2 27.55 -37.63 6.64
C THR A 2 28.07 -36.48 5.79
N ALA A 3 29.22 -36.64 5.11
CA ALA A 3 29.78 -35.62 4.22
C ALA A 3 28.83 -35.22 3.08
N PHE A 4 28.10 -36.18 2.49
CA PHE A 4 27.15 -35.90 1.41
C PHE A 4 25.97 -35.05 1.89
N VAL A 5 25.41 -35.37 3.05
CA VAL A 5 24.33 -34.58 3.67
C VAL A 5 24.83 -33.17 4.02
N GLN A 6 26.06 -33.06 4.53
CA GLN A 6 26.66 -31.77 4.86
C GLN A 6 26.84 -30.89 3.62
N THR A 7 27.31 -31.45 2.50
CA THR A 7 27.40 -30.75 1.21
C THR A 7 26.04 -30.30 0.70
N LEU A 8 25.01 -31.16 0.81
CA LEU A 8 23.65 -30.83 0.37
C LEU A 8 23.06 -29.67 1.19
N LEU A 9 23.22 -29.70 2.52
CA LEU A 9 22.76 -28.62 3.40
C LEU A 9 23.50 -27.31 3.12
N GLN A 10 24.81 -27.35 2.89
CA GLN A 10 25.57 -26.17 2.45
C GLN A 10 25.03 -25.60 1.13
N GLN A 11 24.76 -26.45 0.14
CA GLN A 11 24.22 -25.99 -1.15
C GLN A 11 22.84 -25.33 -0.97
N MET A 12 21.97 -25.88 -0.13
CA MET A 12 20.66 -25.30 0.17
C MET A 12 20.80 -23.95 0.87
N GLN A 13 21.71 -23.83 1.84
CA GLN A 13 21.97 -22.58 2.54
C GLN A 13 22.48 -21.50 1.59
N VAL A 14 23.45 -21.82 0.73
CA VAL A 14 23.98 -20.89 -0.28
C VAL A 14 22.87 -20.43 -1.21
N ARG A 15 22.04 -21.36 -1.72
CA ARG A 15 20.95 -21.03 -2.62
C ARG A 15 19.89 -20.13 -1.96
N PHE A 16 19.56 -20.43 -0.70
CA PHE A 16 18.63 -19.60 0.07
C PHE A 16 19.21 -18.19 0.27
N GLN A 17 20.48 -18.08 0.66
CA GLN A 17 21.14 -16.79 0.84
C GLN A 17 21.14 -15.97 -0.45
N THR A 18 21.53 -16.57 -1.58
CA THR A 18 21.51 -15.88 -2.89
C THR A 18 20.10 -15.41 -3.28
N MET A 19 19.07 -16.22 -2.99
CA MET A 19 17.68 -15.83 -3.25
C MET A 19 17.24 -14.69 -2.33
N SER A 20 17.58 -14.75 -1.04
CA SER A 20 17.31 -13.67 -0.08
C SER A 20 17.98 -12.37 -0.49
N ASP A 21 19.26 -12.41 -0.85
CA ASP A 21 20.02 -11.24 -1.30
C ASP A 21 19.37 -10.61 -2.54
N SER A 22 18.97 -11.43 -3.52
CA SER A 22 18.28 -10.93 -4.72
C SER A 22 16.93 -10.27 -4.42
N ILE A 23 16.18 -10.79 -3.44
CA ILE A 23 14.91 -10.17 -3.02
C ILE A 23 15.17 -8.82 -2.37
N ILE A 24 16.18 -8.72 -1.50
CA ILE A 24 16.55 -7.46 -0.84
C ILE A 24 16.96 -6.42 -1.88
N THR A 25 17.83 -6.77 -2.83
CA THR A 25 18.22 -5.84 -3.92
C THR A 25 17.00 -5.33 -4.69
N LYS A 26 16.04 -6.20 -5.03
CA LYS A 26 14.83 -5.78 -5.74
C LYS A 26 13.93 -4.87 -4.91
N ILE A 27 13.85 -5.09 -3.59
CA ILE A 27 13.09 -4.22 -2.69
C ILE A 27 13.75 -2.84 -2.62
N ASP A 28 15.08 -2.79 -2.51
CA ASP A 28 15.82 -1.53 -2.49
C ASP A 28 15.63 -0.74 -3.80
N GLU A 29 15.70 -1.42 -4.95
CA GLU A 29 15.40 -0.83 -6.26
C GLU A 29 13.96 -0.30 -6.34
N MET A 30 12.98 -1.07 -5.86
CA MET A 30 11.59 -0.61 -5.80
C MET A 30 11.41 0.59 -4.88
N GLY A 31 12.10 0.62 -3.73
CA GLY A 31 12.09 1.75 -2.81
C GLY A 31 12.62 3.03 -3.46
N ASN A 32 13.73 2.95 -4.20
CA ASN A 32 14.28 4.09 -4.94
C ASN A 32 13.30 4.61 -6.00
N ARG A 33 12.66 3.70 -6.75
CA ARG A 33 11.65 4.07 -7.76
C ARG A 33 10.41 4.73 -7.14
N ILE A 34 10.02 4.31 -5.93
CA ILE A 34 8.92 4.95 -5.19
C ILE A 34 9.33 6.38 -4.81
N ASN A 35 10.54 6.59 -4.29
CA ASN A 35 11.03 7.92 -3.93
C ASN A 35 11.05 8.86 -5.15
N GLU A 36 11.52 8.37 -6.30
CA GLU A 36 11.49 9.12 -7.57
C GLU A 36 10.07 9.47 -8.02
N LEU A 37 9.12 8.53 -7.89
CA LEU A 37 7.71 8.78 -8.21
C LEU A 37 7.07 9.80 -7.27
N GLU A 38 7.35 9.72 -5.97
CA GLU A 38 6.88 10.71 -4.99
C GLU A 38 7.40 12.11 -5.31
N GLN A 39 8.68 12.22 -5.68
CA GLN A 39 9.26 13.47 -6.14
C GLN A 39 8.56 14.00 -7.40
N SER A 40 8.39 13.16 -8.43
CA SER A 40 7.73 13.56 -9.68
C SER A 40 6.28 14.00 -9.47
N ILE A 41 5.55 13.38 -8.54
CA ILE A 41 4.18 13.79 -8.18
C ILE A 41 4.19 15.14 -7.46
N ASN A 42 5.14 15.36 -6.54
CA ASN A 42 5.26 16.63 -5.83
C ASN A 42 5.60 17.78 -6.78
N ASP A 43 6.51 17.55 -7.72
CA ASP A 43 6.87 18.52 -8.76
C ASP A 43 5.67 18.82 -9.66
N LEU A 44 4.96 17.80 -10.15
CA LEU A 44 3.75 17.97 -10.96
C LEU A 44 2.64 18.72 -10.20
N ARG A 45 2.47 18.44 -8.91
CA ARG A 45 1.49 19.15 -8.05
C ARG A 45 1.86 20.63 -7.91
N ALA A 46 3.15 20.93 -7.76
CA ALA A 46 3.66 22.29 -7.69
C ALA A 46 3.47 23.03 -9.03
N GLU A 47 3.80 22.37 -10.16
CA GLU A 47 3.64 22.92 -11.51
C GLU A 47 2.17 23.18 -11.88
N MET A 48 1.26 22.26 -11.53
CA MET A 48 -0.17 22.41 -11.82
C MET A 48 -0.87 23.42 -10.90
N GLY A 49 -0.18 24.01 -9.92
CA GLY A 49 -0.77 25.02 -9.04
C GLY A 49 -2.01 24.51 -8.31
N VAL A 50 -2.10 23.19 -8.05
CA VAL A 50 -3.17 22.57 -7.25
C VAL A 50 -2.96 22.93 -5.78
N GLU A 51 -3.13 24.21 -5.50
CA GLU A 51 -3.65 24.71 -4.24
C GLU A 51 -5.04 24.10 -4.10
N SER A 52 -5.12 23.12 -3.20
CA SER A 52 -6.32 22.53 -2.62
C SER A 52 -7.63 23.21 -3.01
N THR A 53 -8.31 22.70 -4.04
CA THR A 53 -9.76 22.86 -4.09
C THR A 53 -10.31 22.04 -2.91
N PRO A 54 -11.09 22.65 -2.01
CA PRO A 54 -11.72 21.87 -0.94
C PRO A 54 -12.61 20.83 -1.60
N SER A 55 -12.34 19.56 -1.31
CA SER A 55 -13.16 18.44 -1.74
C SER A 55 -14.63 18.72 -1.40
N PRO A 56 -15.59 18.60 -2.35
CA PRO A 56 -17.01 18.87 -2.07
C PRO A 56 -17.68 17.76 -1.23
N ALA A 57 -16.93 16.78 -0.73
CA ALA A 57 -17.44 15.68 0.06
C ALA A 57 -17.47 16.00 1.57
N ALA A 58 -18.25 17.02 1.96
CA ALA A 58 -18.86 17.01 3.29
C ALA A 58 -20.24 16.35 3.13
N PRO A 59 -20.45 15.10 3.59
CA PRO A 59 -21.76 14.48 3.52
C PRO A 59 -22.73 15.28 4.40
N ALA A 60 -23.79 15.80 3.78
CA ALA A 60 -24.89 16.45 4.46
C ALA A 60 -25.48 15.48 5.51
N LYS A 61 -25.41 15.86 6.78
CA LYS A 61 -26.15 15.21 7.87
C LYS A 61 -27.65 15.30 7.55
N PRO A 62 -28.40 14.19 7.47
CA PRO A 62 -29.85 14.26 7.45
C PRO A 62 -30.34 14.81 8.79
N LYS A 63 -31.03 15.95 8.76
CA LYS A 63 -31.87 16.41 9.88
C LYS A 63 -33.01 15.41 10.02
N GLU A 64 -33.21 14.94 11.25
CA GLU A 64 -34.46 14.31 11.69
C GLU A 64 -35.64 15.25 11.36
N GLU A 65 -36.67 14.72 10.70
CA GLU A 65 -38.02 15.26 10.79
C GLU A 65 -39.02 14.11 10.89
N GLU A 66 -39.68 14.13 12.05
CA GLU A 66 -40.73 13.27 12.55
C GLU A 66 -42.05 13.54 11.80
N SER A 67 -42.75 12.50 11.31
CA SER A 67 -44.21 12.57 11.03
C SER A 67 -44.87 11.20 10.84
N LYS A 68 -45.35 10.66 11.97
CA LYS A 68 -46.74 10.23 12.24
C LYS A 68 -47.58 9.58 11.13
N LYS A 69 -47.90 8.28 11.31
CA LYS A 69 -49.24 7.65 11.15
C LYS A 69 -49.16 6.20 11.66
N GLU A 70 -49.63 5.85 12.86
CA GLU A 70 -51.02 5.66 13.32
C GLU A 70 -51.82 4.58 12.57
N GLU A 71 -52.42 3.66 13.35
CA GLU A 71 -53.43 2.62 13.05
C GLU A 71 -52.96 1.38 12.28
N GLY A 72 -53.33 0.12 12.62
CA GLY A 72 -54.19 -0.49 13.63
C GLY A 72 -53.90 -2.01 13.57
N SER A 73 -53.75 -2.69 14.71
CA SER A 73 -54.79 -3.47 15.41
C SER A 73 -55.19 -4.80 14.73
N ALA A 74 -55.28 -5.82 15.58
CA ALA A 74 -55.67 -7.23 15.41
C ALA A 74 -54.57 -8.21 14.93
#